data_AF-A0A368GAD1-F1
#
_entry.id   AF-A0A368GAD1-F1
#
_cell.length_a   1.000
_cell.length_b   1.000
_cell.length_c   1.000
_cell.angle_alpha   90.00
_cell.angle_beta   90.00
_cell.angle_gamma   90.00
#
_symmetry.space_group_name_H-M   'P 1'
#
loop_
_entity.id
_entity.type
_entity.pdbx_description
1 polymer ?
#
loop_
_entity_poly.entity_id
_entity_poly.type
_entity_poly.pdbx_seq_one_letter_code
_entity_poly.pdbx_strand_id
1 'polypeptide(L)'
;MTDEKFDPILFSMAQQMPNGVPDLFDVLFSFLARKTDFYSGAGIDEARSLLLKYFEKHGKEAIEKAAEKKRKKEEEERKLAAKRAAQKAKEEEEFKAQATSESKIEEISDAEAAEFEKKHGEQLVVSNSEESAEPKKSEEEKPAEEVDEEDKDKILPNSGNGADFENYQWTQTLQEVEVRIPFKVGFPLKSRDVEVSVEKSHLRVALKGHPPVIDGASFAQIKTESSAWVLEDKKVVVISFEKMNGMEWWRYLVQGEPEINTKKVQPENSKLSDLDGETRSMVEKMMYDQRQKELGLPTSEEKKKQDILKKFMEQHPEMDFSQAKFS
;
A
#
# COMPACT_ATOMS: atom_id res chain seq x y z
N MET A 1 24.50 -19.46 22.16
CA MET A 1 24.63 -19.01 20.75
C MET A 1 24.62 -20.26 19.90
N THR A 2 23.58 -20.48 19.13
CA THR A 2 23.59 -21.46 18.05
C THR A 2 24.59 -20.98 17.00
N ASP A 3 25.51 -21.84 16.60
CA ASP A 3 26.52 -21.54 15.58
C ASP A 3 25.83 -21.49 14.22
N GLU A 4 25.56 -20.29 13.70
CA GLU A 4 24.90 -20.03 12.41
C GLU A 4 25.72 -20.53 11.20
N LYS A 5 26.92 -21.07 11.46
CA LYS A 5 27.83 -21.63 10.46
C LYS A 5 27.18 -22.66 9.52
N PHE A 6 26.19 -23.41 9.99
CA PHE A 6 25.53 -24.43 9.18
C PHE A 6 24.24 -23.95 8.52
N ASP A 7 23.77 -22.74 8.82
CA ASP A 7 22.52 -22.20 8.30
C ASP A 7 22.51 -22.12 6.76
N PRO A 8 23.59 -21.67 6.07
CA PRO A 8 23.58 -21.64 4.61
C PRO A 8 23.41 -23.02 3.97
N ILE A 9 23.99 -24.05 4.58
CA ILE A 9 23.90 -25.44 4.08
C ILE A 9 22.49 -25.97 4.32
N LEU A 10 21.95 -25.80 5.53
CA LEU A 10 20.61 -26.27 5.88
C LEU A 10 19.54 -25.54 5.06
N PHE A 11 19.72 -24.25 4.83
CA PHE A 11 18.81 -23.45 4.01
C PHE A 11 18.84 -23.88 2.54
N SER A 12 20.03 -24.08 1.98
CA SER A 12 20.18 -24.62 0.61
C SER A 12 19.52 -26.00 0.48
N MET A 13 19.68 -26.87 1.48
CA MET A 13 19.03 -28.18 1.50
C MET A 13 17.50 -28.06 1.55
N ALA A 14 16.97 -27.15 2.38
CA ALA A 14 15.53 -26.91 2.51
C ALA A 14 14.91 -26.32 1.23
N GLN A 15 15.62 -25.45 0.52
CA GLN A 15 15.15 -24.85 -0.74
C GLN A 15 15.02 -25.86 -1.88
N GLN A 16 15.83 -26.92 -1.86
CA GLN A 16 15.78 -27.98 -2.87
C GLN A 16 14.68 -29.00 -2.62
N MET A 17 13.98 -28.92 -1.48
CA MET A 17 12.96 -29.89 -1.10
C MET A 17 11.55 -29.38 -1.44
N PRO A 18 10.75 -30.18 -2.19
CA PRO A 18 9.45 -29.74 -2.69
C PRO A 18 8.45 -29.44 -1.58
N ASN A 19 8.49 -30.15 -0.44
CA ASN A 19 7.62 -29.86 0.70
C ASN A 19 8.33 -29.10 1.83
N GLY A 20 9.56 -28.60 1.63
CA GLY A 20 10.29 -27.81 2.63
C GLY A 20 10.63 -28.59 3.91
N VAL A 21 10.15 -28.11 5.06
CA VAL A 21 10.54 -28.61 6.40
C VAL A 21 10.18 -30.09 6.68
N PRO A 22 8.97 -30.59 6.33
CA PRO A 22 8.66 -32.02 6.40
C PRO A 22 9.68 -32.93 5.70
N ASP A 23 10.02 -32.62 4.45
CA ASP A 23 11.01 -33.40 3.68
C ASP A 23 12.41 -33.26 4.29
N LEU A 24 12.74 -32.09 4.85
CA LEU A 24 14.00 -31.85 5.54
C LEU A 24 14.17 -32.77 6.75
N PHE A 25 13.10 -32.92 7.52
CA PHE A 25 13.09 -33.86 8.64
C PHE A 25 13.15 -35.31 8.18
N ASP A 26 12.42 -35.68 7.12
CA ASP A 26 12.50 -37.03 6.58
C ASP A 26 13.92 -37.38 6.14
N VAL A 27 14.58 -36.51 5.37
CA VAL A 27 15.97 -36.69 4.93
C VAL A 27 16.93 -36.77 6.12
N LEU A 28 16.76 -35.92 7.13
CA LEU A 28 17.58 -35.94 8.34
C LEU A 28 17.42 -37.26 9.12
N PHE A 29 16.19 -37.70 9.39
CA PHE A 29 15.94 -38.96 10.10
C PHE A 29 16.38 -40.17 9.29
N SER A 30 16.20 -40.13 7.98
CA SER A 30 16.68 -41.14 7.04
C SER A 30 18.21 -41.22 7.02
N PHE A 31 18.91 -40.07 7.12
CA PHE A 31 20.37 -40.03 7.30
C PHE A 31 20.79 -40.64 8.64
N LEU A 32 20.15 -40.23 9.74
CA LEU A 32 20.44 -40.76 11.09
C LEU A 32 20.26 -42.28 11.14
N ALA A 33 19.19 -42.81 10.54
CA ALA A 33 18.95 -44.25 10.48
C ALA A 33 20.01 -45.03 9.70
N ARG A 34 20.56 -44.47 8.61
CA ARG A 34 21.51 -45.16 7.74
C ARG A 34 22.97 -44.98 8.12
N LYS A 35 23.32 -43.85 8.74
CA LYS A 35 24.71 -43.40 8.90
C LYS A 35 25.14 -43.25 10.34
N THR A 36 24.24 -43.47 11.30
CA THR A 36 24.54 -43.37 12.72
C THR A 36 23.89 -44.53 13.47
N ASP A 37 24.31 -44.73 14.72
CA ASP A 37 23.69 -45.66 15.66
C ASP A 37 22.52 -45.02 16.42
N PHE A 38 21.98 -43.89 15.94
CA PHE A 38 20.96 -43.10 16.65
C PHE A 38 19.75 -43.91 17.12
N TYR A 39 19.26 -44.86 16.32
CA TYR A 39 18.12 -45.73 16.69
C TYR A 39 18.53 -47.08 17.31
N SER A 40 19.78 -47.51 17.15
CA SER A 40 20.26 -48.85 17.53
C SER A 40 21.22 -48.86 18.72
N GLY A 41 21.79 -47.70 19.09
CA GLY A 41 22.82 -47.58 20.12
C GLY A 41 22.22 -47.66 21.53
N ALA A 42 21.51 -46.62 21.95
CA ALA A 42 20.91 -46.55 23.29
C ALA A 42 19.48 -47.09 23.37
N GLY A 43 18.80 -47.22 22.23
CA GLY A 43 17.38 -47.58 22.15
C GLY A 43 16.51 -46.44 21.60
N ILE A 44 15.29 -46.78 21.19
CA ILE A 44 14.35 -45.84 20.56
C ILE A 44 13.86 -44.79 21.57
N ASP A 45 13.71 -45.16 22.84
CA ASP A 45 13.19 -44.27 23.88
C ASP A 45 14.19 -43.15 24.21
N GLU A 46 15.48 -43.47 24.27
CA GLU A 46 16.57 -42.50 24.44
C GLU A 46 16.69 -41.57 23.24
N ALA A 47 16.57 -42.10 22.02
CA ALA A 47 16.56 -41.32 20.79
C ALA A 47 15.40 -40.30 20.77
N ARG A 48 14.21 -40.74 21.20
CA ARG A 48 13.03 -39.87 21.32
C ARG A 48 13.21 -38.81 22.39
N SER A 49 13.74 -39.18 23.56
CA SER A 49 14.03 -38.25 24.65
C SER A 49 15.02 -37.17 24.23
N LEU A 50 16.05 -37.55 23.47
CA LEU A 50 17.04 -36.60 22.93
C LEU A 50 16.40 -35.60 21.96
N LEU A 51 15.53 -36.05 21.05
CA LEU A 51 14.81 -35.18 20.12
C LEU A 51 13.91 -34.19 20.86
N LEU A 52 13.12 -34.67 21.82
CA LEU A 52 12.22 -33.81 22.60
C LEU A 52 13.01 -32.76 23.39
N LYS A 53 14.15 -33.14 24.00
CA LYS A 53 15.03 -32.21 24.71
C LYS A 53 15.47 -31.03 23.85
N TYR A 54 15.93 -31.28 22.62
CA TYR A 54 16.39 -30.21 21.73
C TYR A 54 15.22 -29.44 21.11
N PHE A 55 14.12 -30.11 20.78
CA PHE A 55 12.90 -29.46 20.32
C PHE A 55 12.38 -28.45 21.35
N GLU A 56 12.26 -28.86 22.61
CA GLU A 56 11.81 -27.98 23.69
C GLU A 56 12.78 -26.83 23.96
N LYS A 57 14.09 -27.11 23.95
CA LYS A 57 15.12 -26.08 24.15
C LYS A 57 14.98 -24.96 23.11
N HIS A 58 14.98 -25.32 21.82
CA HIS A 58 14.91 -24.33 20.75
C HIS A 58 13.51 -23.72 20.64
N GLY A 59 12.46 -24.47 20.96
CA GLY A 59 11.08 -23.94 21.06
C GLY A 59 10.95 -22.85 22.11
N LYS A 60 11.50 -23.05 23.32
CA LYS A 60 11.51 -22.04 24.39
C LYS A 60 12.28 -20.78 23.96
N GLU A 61 13.49 -20.93 23.42
CA GLU A 61 14.31 -19.81 22.94
C GLU A 61 13.59 -19.02 21.83
N ALA A 62 12.90 -19.69 20.91
CA ALA A 62 12.16 -19.04 19.82
C ALA A 62 10.95 -18.26 20.33
N ILE A 63 10.17 -18.85 21.26
CA ILE A 63 9.01 -18.18 21.87
C ILE A 63 9.45 -16.95 22.67
N GLU A 64 10.52 -17.08 23.46
CA GLU A 64 11.06 -15.96 24.25
C GLU A 64 11.54 -14.81 23.36
N LYS A 65 12.29 -15.11 22.28
CA LYS A 65 12.71 -14.10 21.30
C LYS A 65 11.52 -13.43 20.61
N ALA A 66 10.49 -14.19 20.25
CA ALA A 66 9.28 -13.64 19.65
C ALA A 66 8.52 -12.71 20.61
N ALA A 67 8.41 -13.12 21.88
CA ALA A 67 7.79 -12.31 22.93
C ALA A 67 8.60 -11.03 23.22
N GLU A 68 9.94 -11.12 23.27
CA GLU A 68 10.81 -9.96 23.44
C GLU A 68 10.69 -8.97 22.27
N LYS A 69 10.69 -9.47 21.03
CA LYS A 69 10.49 -8.65 19.82
C LYS A 69 9.14 -7.96 19.83
N LYS A 70 8.08 -8.68 20.22
CA LYS A 70 6.73 -8.12 20.36
C LYS A 70 6.69 -7.02 21.44
N ARG A 71 7.27 -7.27 22.62
CA ARG A 71 7.33 -6.30 23.72
C ARG A 71 8.11 -5.04 23.35
N LYS A 72 9.24 -5.18 22.63
CA LYS A 72 10.01 -4.03 22.12
C LYS A 72 9.18 -3.20 21.14
N LYS A 73 8.49 -3.84 20.19
CA LYS A 73 7.61 -3.16 19.23
C LYS A 73 6.48 -2.39 19.93
N GLU A 74 5.82 -3.00 20.90
CA GLU A 74 4.75 -2.35 21.69
C GLU A 74 5.28 -1.16 22.52
N GLU A 75 6.48 -1.28 23.09
CA GLU A 75 7.11 -0.18 23.84
C GLU A 75 7.50 0.99 22.94
N GLU A 76 8.05 0.72 21.76
CA GLU A 76 8.37 1.75 20.75
C GLU A 76 7.12 2.46 20.24
N GLU A 77 6.06 1.71 19.95
CA GLU A 77 4.77 2.26 19.51
C GLU A 77 4.15 3.15 20.59
N ARG A 78 4.17 2.70 21.86
CA ARG A 78 3.69 3.49 23.00
C ARG A 78 4.51 4.77 23.20
N LYS A 79 5.85 4.70 23.07
CA LYS A 79 6.72 5.89 23.14
C LYS A 79 6.41 6.88 22.02
N LEU A 80 6.17 6.38 20.80
CA LEU A 80 5.81 7.21 19.65
C LEU A 80 4.44 7.87 19.82
N ALA A 81 3.44 7.12 20.30
CA ALA A 81 2.11 7.64 20.61
C ALA A 81 2.15 8.73 21.69
N ALA A 82 2.92 8.52 22.76
CA ALA A 82 3.10 9.51 23.82
C ALA A 82 3.77 10.81 23.30
N LYS A 83 4.80 10.69 22.44
CA LYS A 83 5.44 11.86 21.80
C LYS A 83 4.45 12.65 20.93
N ARG A 84 3.63 11.96 20.14
CA ARG A 84 2.60 12.60 19.29
C ARG A 84 1.52 13.30 20.12
N ALA A 85 1.06 12.67 21.20
CA ALA A 85 0.07 13.29 22.09
C ALA A 85 0.63 14.54 22.78
N ALA A 86 1.89 14.49 23.24
CA ALA A 86 2.55 15.65 23.84
C ALA A 86 2.78 16.81 22.85
N GLN A 87 3.11 16.50 21.60
CA GLN A 87 3.26 17.51 20.55
C GLN A 87 1.93 18.19 20.22
N LYS A 88 0.85 17.41 20.04
CA LYS A 88 -0.49 17.97 19.81
C LYS A 88 -0.97 18.84 20.97
N ALA A 89 -0.71 18.44 22.21
CA ALA A 89 -1.07 19.23 23.38
C ALA A 89 -0.32 20.58 23.42
N LYS A 90 0.97 20.58 23.06
CA LYS A 90 1.76 21.82 22.94
C LYS A 90 1.27 22.73 21.82
N GLU A 91 0.98 22.18 20.64
CA GLU A 91 0.43 22.94 19.52
C GLU A 91 -0.95 23.53 19.86
N GLU A 92 -1.79 22.80 20.60
CA GLU A 92 -3.09 23.31 21.06
C GLU A 92 -2.96 24.40 22.15
N GLU A 93 -2.00 24.28 23.07
CA GLU A 93 -1.67 25.34 24.03
C GLU A 93 -1.11 26.59 23.34
N GLU A 94 -0.19 26.44 22.37
CA GLU A 94 0.34 27.56 21.58
C GLU A 94 -0.76 28.25 20.76
N PHE A 95 -1.67 27.47 20.15
CA PHE A 95 -2.81 28.01 19.42
C PHE A 95 -3.77 28.77 20.35
N LYS A 96 -4.07 28.24 21.55
CA LYS A 96 -4.89 28.95 22.54
C LYS A 96 -4.20 30.20 23.08
N ALA A 97 -2.88 30.17 23.29
CA ALA A 97 -2.10 31.32 23.74
C ALA A 97 -2.04 32.43 22.68
N GLN A 98 -1.91 32.07 21.39
CA GLN A 98 -2.00 33.04 20.29
C GLN A 98 -3.40 33.63 20.17
N ALA A 99 -4.45 32.82 20.31
CA ALA A 99 -5.83 33.29 20.31
C ALA A 99 -6.17 34.23 21.48
N THR A 100 -5.44 34.13 22.61
CA THR A 100 -5.60 35.05 23.76
C THR A 100 -4.69 36.28 23.69
N SER A 101 -3.65 36.28 22.85
CA SER A 101 -2.76 37.43 22.64
C SER A 101 -3.25 38.42 21.57
N GLU A 102 -4.20 38.04 20.71
CA GLU A 102 -4.77 38.91 19.66
C GLU A 102 -6.11 39.58 20.01
N SER A 103 -6.61 39.44 21.25
CA SER A 103 -7.75 40.23 21.73
C SER A 103 -7.30 41.46 22.53
N LYS A 104 -6.77 42.47 21.82
CA LYS A 104 -6.88 43.87 22.25
C LYS A 104 -7.85 44.58 21.31
N ILE A 105 -9.14 44.48 21.62
CA ILE A 105 -10.17 45.38 21.10
C ILE A 105 -10.64 46.20 22.30
N GLU A 106 -10.30 47.47 22.25
CA GLU A 106 -10.72 48.53 23.15
C GLU A 106 -12.21 48.81 22.90
N GLU A 107 -13.01 48.87 23.96
CA GLU A 107 -14.44 49.19 23.88
C GLU A 107 -14.65 50.56 23.22
N ILE A 108 -15.35 50.58 22.08
CA ILE A 108 -16.01 51.77 21.55
C ILE A 108 -17.52 51.54 21.71
N SER A 109 -18.12 52.45 22.47
CA SER A 109 -19.52 52.47 22.91
C SER A 109 -20.53 52.53 21.76
N ASP A 110 -21.75 52.08 22.07
CA ASP A 110 -23.04 52.06 21.32
C ASP A 110 -23.53 53.36 20.62
N ALA A 111 -22.65 54.26 20.17
CA ALA A 111 -23.03 55.54 19.57
C ALA A 111 -22.87 55.65 18.04
N GLU A 112 -22.15 54.72 17.38
CA GLU A 112 -21.90 54.81 15.92
C GLU A 112 -22.68 53.79 15.08
N ALA A 113 -23.42 52.86 15.70
CA ALA A 113 -24.31 51.92 14.98
C ALA A 113 -25.61 52.57 14.47
N ALA A 114 -25.91 53.82 14.87
CA ALA A 114 -27.16 54.50 14.54
C ALA A 114 -27.14 55.26 13.20
N GLU A 115 -25.98 55.43 12.55
CA GLU A 115 -25.89 56.23 11.31
C GLU A 115 -26.01 55.42 10.00
N PHE A 116 -25.95 54.09 10.03
CA PHE A 116 -26.05 53.27 8.81
C PHE A 116 -27.47 52.77 8.49
N GLU A 117 -28.38 52.72 9.47
CA GLU A 117 -29.75 52.22 9.27
C GLU A 117 -30.74 53.25 8.69
N LYS A 118 -30.31 54.50 8.45
CA LYS A 118 -31.22 55.55 7.95
C LYS A 118 -31.25 55.71 6.42
N LYS A 119 -30.53 54.88 5.65
CA LYS A 119 -30.40 55.09 4.19
C LYS A 119 -30.96 54.04 3.24
N HIS A 120 -31.43 52.88 3.69
CA HIS A 120 -32.07 51.92 2.78
C HIS A 120 -33.24 51.20 3.44
N GLY A 121 -34.27 51.97 3.79
CA GLY A 121 -35.64 51.49 3.90
C GLY A 121 -36.43 51.86 2.64
N GLU A 122 -37.38 50.99 2.27
CA GLU A 122 -38.25 50.99 1.08
C GLU A 122 -37.62 50.26 -0.13
N GLN A 123 -38.15 49.15 -0.65
CA GLN A 123 -39.54 48.71 -0.72
C GLN A 123 -39.58 47.19 -1.05
N LEU A 124 -40.22 46.40 -0.18
CA LEU A 124 -40.80 45.11 -0.55
C LEU A 124 -42.30 45.33 -0.75
N VAL A 125 -42.85 44.90 -1.89
CA VAL A 125 -44.28 44.60 -2.02
C VAL A 125 -44.42 43.11 -2.35
N VAL A 126 -45.38 42.50 -1.65
CA VAL A 126 -45.52 41.10 -1.26
C VAL A 126 -46.39 40.30 -2.23
N SER A 127 -46.27 38.97 -2.12
CA SER A 127 -47.27 37.90 -2.42
C SER A 127 -47.09 37.23 -3.79
N ASN A 128 -47.17 35.92 -3.99
CA ASN A 128 -47.73 34.82 -3.19
C ASN A 128 -47.26 33.45 -3.76
N SER A 129 -47.54 32.38 -2.98
CA SER A 129 -47.85 30.98 -3.37
C SER A 129 -46.79 30.00 -3.92
N GLU A 130 -46.56 28.96 -3.10
CA GLU A 130 -46.59 27.50 -3.33
C GLU A 130 -45.77 26.78 -4.42
N GLU A 131 -45.37 25.56 -4.04
CA GLU A 131 -44.87 24.40 -4.80
C GLU A 131 -43.38 24.27 -5.20
N SER A 132 -42.75 23.29 -4.53
CA SER A 132 -41.95 22.18 -5.08
C SER A 132 -41.14 22.41 -6.36
N ALA A 133 -39.81 22.50 -6.23
CA ALA A 133 -38.84 21.88 -7.14
C ALA A 133 -37.41 22.08 -6.60
N GLU A 134 -36.56 21.06 -6.74
CA GLU A 134 -35.10 21.11 -6.59
C GLU A 134 -34.50 22.30 -7.36
N PRO A 135 -33.35 22.85 -6.92
CA PRO A 135 -32.20 22.75 -7.81
C PRO A 135 -30.80 22.71 -7.17
N LYS A 136 -29.93 21.97 -7.89
CA LYS A 136 -28.56 22.32 -8.31
C LYS A 136 -27.49 22.58 -7.26
N LYS A 137 -26.61 21.58 -7.16
CA LYS A 137 -25.16 21.75 -7.00
C LYS A 137 -24.66 22.81 -7.99
N SER A 138 -24.15 23.91 -7.45
CA SER A 138 -23.21 24.79 -8.13
C SER A 138 -21.86 24.09 -8.23
N GLU A 139 -21.35 24.02 -9.46
CA GLU A 139 -19.98 23.71 -9.80
C GLU A 139 -19.05 24.73 -9.12
N GLU A 140 -18.05 24.23 -8.40
CA GLU A 140 -16.82 24.98 -8.15
C GLU A 140 -15.68 24.22 -8.82
N GLU A 141 -15.15 24.87 -9.83
CA GLU A 141 -14.02 24.47 -10.67
C GLU A 141 -12.78 24.20 -9.80
N LYS A 142 -12.20 23.00 -9.96
CA LYS A 142 -10.83 22.73 -9.51
C LYS A 142 -9.85 23.07 -10.64
N PRO A 143 -8.66 23.61 -10.34
CA PRO A 143 -7.69 23.97 -11.36
C PRO A 143 -7.21 22.72 -12.10
N ALA A 144 -7.13 22.84 -13.42
CA ALA A 144 -6.66 21.80 -14.33
C ALA A 144 -5.22 21.41 -13.97
N GLU A 145 -5.03 20.18 -13.50
CA GLU A 145 -3.73 19.51 -13.51
C GLU A 145 -3.24 19.42 -14.96
N GLU A 146 -1.98 19.76 -15.20
CA GLU A 146 -1.31 19.47 -16.47
C GLU A 146 -1.27 17.95 -16.66
N VAL A 147 -2.25 17.43 -17.41
CA VAL A 147 -2.30 16.02 -17.80
C VAL A 147 -1.29 15.84 -18.92
N ASP A 148 -0.17 15.18 -18.60
CA ASP A 148 0.83 14.66 -19.54
C ASP A 148 0.11 14.05 -20.76
N GLU A 149 0.43 14.48 -21.99
CA GLU A 149 -0.35 14.11 -23.19
C GLU A 149 -0.44 12.60 -23.40
N GLU A 150 0.52 11.84 -22.86
CA GLU A 150 0.58 10.37 -22.89
C GLU A 150 -0.42 9.66 -21.95
N ASP A 151 -1.06 10.39 -21.04
CA ASP A 151 -1.97 9.83 -20.04
C ASP A 151 -3.46 10.08 -20.35
N LYS A 152 -3.77 10.81 -21.43
CA LYS A 152 -5.17 11.14 -21.82
C LYS A 152 -6.00 9.91 -22.21
N ASP A 153 -5.37 8.88 -22.76
CA ASP A 153 -6.07 7.68 -23.27
C ASP A 153 -6.14 6.54 -22.24
N LYS A 154 -5.59 6.74 -21.04
CA LYS A 154 -5.57 5.73 -19.97
C LYS A 154 -6.73 5.91 -19.00
N ILE A 155 -7.33 4.81 -18.57
CA ILE A 155 -8.42 4.83 -17.60
C ILE A 155 -7.91 5.02 -16.17
N LEU A 156 -8.72 5.66 -15.32
CA LEU A 156 -8.38 5.83 -13.90
C LEU A 156 -8.50 4.48 -13.19
N PRO A 157 -7.50 4.06 -12.39
CA PRO A 157 -7.60 2.82 -11.63
C PRO A 157 -8.77 2.86 -10.63
N ASN A 158 -9.42 1.71 -10.43
CA ASN A 158 -10.45 1.55 -9.40
C ASN A 158 -9.83 1.53 -7.99
N SER A 159 -10.66 1.45 -6.94
CA SER A 159 -10.18 1.44 -5.54
C SER A 159 -9.26 0.27 -5.20
N GLY A 160 -9.26 -0.80 -6.01
CA GLY A 160 -8.36 -1.93 -5.89
C GLY A 160 -7.21 -1.89 -6.91
N ASN A 161 -6.87 -0.72 -7.44
CA ASN A 161 -5.76 -0.49 -8.37
C ASN A 161 -5.81 -1.28 -9.70
N GLY A 162 -6.98 -1.80 -10.08
CA GLY A 162 -7.23 -2.42 -11.38
C GLY A 162 -8.21 -1.58 -12.19
N ALA A 163 -9.12 -2.22 -12.92
CA ALA A 163 -10.11 -1.54 -13.75
C ALA A 163 -11.51 -2.16 -13.62
N ASP A 164 -12.52 -1.33 -13.88
CA ASP A 164 -13.92 -1.72 -13.97
C ASP A 164 -14.35 -1.69 -15.45
N PHE A 165 -14.79 -2.83 -15.96
CA PHE A 165 -15.38 -2.97 -17.29
C PHE A 165 -16.86 -3.34 -17.18
N GLU A 166 -17.58 -3.33 -18.32
CA GLU A 166 -19.01 -3.63 -18.35
C GLU A 166 -19.33 -5.07 -17.89
N ASN A 167 -18.47 -6.02 -18.27
CA ASN A 167 -18.72 -7.46 -18.08
C ASN A 167 -17.93 -8.08 -16.92
N TYR A 168 -16.92 -7.38 -16.40
CA TYR A 168 -16.10 -7.84 -15.28
C TYR A 168 -15.29 -6.69 -14.70
N GLN A 169 -14.74 -6.89 -13.51
CA GLN A 169 -13.77 -5.98 -12.90
C GLN A 169 -12.57 -6.76 -12.41
N TRP A 170 -11.44 -6.09 -12.27
CA TRP A 170 -10.27 -6.68 -11.64
C TRP A 170 -9.59 -5.69 -10.72
N THR A 171 -8.90 -6.23 -9.73
CA THR A 171 -8.11 -5.50 -8.73
C THR A 171 -6.76 -6.18 -8.61
N GLN A 172 -5.78 -5.46 -8.07
CA GLN A 172 -4.44 -5.98 -7.91
C GLN A 172 -3.71 -5.38 -6.71
N THR A 173 -2.78 -6.16 -6.20
CA THR A 173 -1.66 -5.71 -5.37
C THR A 173 -0.37 -5.82 -6.20
N LEU A 174 0.80 -5.58 -5.60
CA LEU A 174 2.07 -5.88 -6.27
C LEU A 174 2.26 -7.38 -6.57
N GLN A 175 1.63 -8.25 -5.77
CA GLN A 175 1.86 -9.70 -5.82
C GLN A 175 0.73 -10.46 -6.52
N GLU A 176 -0.50 -9.98 -6.42
CA GLU A 176 -1.69 -10.75 -6.78
C GLU A 176 -2.65 -9.94 -7.65
N VAL A 177 -3.50 -10.66 -8.38
CA VAL A 177 -4.63 -10.11 -9.13
C VAL A 177 -5.88 -10.90 -8.75
N GLU A 178 -6.98 -10.17 -8.54
CA GLU A 178 -8.32 -10.75 -8.39
C GLU A 178 -9.22 -10.25 -9.53
N VAL A 179 -9.91 -11.17 -10.21
CA VAL A 179 -10.82 -10.89 -11.32
C VAL A 179 -12.22 -11.35 -10.92
N ARG A 180 -13.23 -10.48 -11.06
CA ARG A 180 -14.62 -10.76 -10.69
C ARG A 180 -15.53 -10.57 -11.90
N ILE A 181 -16.21 -11.64 -12.31
CA ILE A 181 -16.99 -11.72 -13.54
C ILE A 181 -18.45 -12.07 -13.20
N PRO A 182 -19.36 -11.09 -13.12
CA PRO A 182 -20.77 -11.32 -12.88
C PRO A 182 -21.50 -11.79 -14.14
N PHE A 183 -22.05 -12.99 -14.11
CA PHE A 183 -22.89 -13.52 -15.20
C PHE A 183 -24.38 -13.19 -14.95
N LYS A 184 -24.98 -12.46 -15.89
CA LYS A 184 -26.40 -12.08 -15.87
C LYS A 184 -27.27 -13.18 -16.50
N VAL A 185 -27.30 -14.36 -15.86
CA VAL A 185 -28.12 -15.51 -16.32
C VAL A 185 -29.37 -15.69 -15.46
N GLY A 186 -30.46 -16.16 -16.08
CA GLY A 186 -31.76 -16.38 -15.43
C GLY A 186 -31.83 -17.64 -14.54
N PHE A 187 -30.72 -18.36 -14.38
CA PHE A 187 -30.62 -19.58 -13.59
C PHE A 187 -29.35 -19.58 -12.73
N PRO A 188 -29.32 -20.31 -11.61
CA PRO A 188 -28.12 -20.41 -10.78
C PRO A 188 -27.04 -21.23 -11.50
N LEU A 189 -25.85 -20.65 -11.67
CA LEU A 189 -24.71 -21.31 -12.28
C LEU A 189 -24.19 -22.45 -11.41
N LYS A 190 -23.62 -23.46 -12.06
CA LYS A 190 -22.80 -24.51 -11.44
C LYS A 190 -21.41 -24.51 -12.08
N SER A 191 -20.42 -25.08 -11.39
CA SER A 191 -19.05 -25.16 -11.88
C SER A 191 -18.91 -25.80 -13.26
N ARG A 192 -19.79 -26.75 -13.61
CA ARG A 192 -19.80 -27.42 -14.92
C ARG A 192 -20.26 -26.55 -16.10
N ASP A 193 -20.92 -25.44 -15.80
CA ASP A 193 -21.50 -24.52 -16.78
C ASP A 193 -20.48 -23.43 -17.15
N VAL A 194 -19.36 -23.32 -16.42
CA VAL A 194 -18.30 -22.32 -16.59
C VAL A 194 -17.02 -23.00 -17.05
N GLU A 195 -16.31 -22.34 -17.97
CA GLU A 195 -14.97 -22.69 -18.42
C GLU A 195 -14.00 -21.62 -17.90
N VAL A 196 -13.05 -22.00 -17.04
CA VAL A 196 -11.99 -21.13 -16.52
C VAL A 196 -10.65 -21.79 -16.84
N SER A 197 -9.81 -21.11 -17.62
CA SER A 197 -8.43 -21.51 -17.89
C SER A 197 -7.49 -20.38 -17.51
N VAL A 198 -6.57 -20.67 -16.58
CA VAL A 198 -5.49 -19.77 -16.18
C VAL A 198 -4.19 -20.45 -16.60
N GLU A 199 -3.57 -19.93 -17.65
CA GLU A 199 -2.30 -20.42 -18.17
C GLU A 199 -1.18 -19.42 -17.85
N LYS A 200 0.07 -19.84 -18.06
CA LYS A 200 1.25 -19.06 -17.68
C LYS A 200 1.26 -17.65 -18.26
N SER A 201 0.67 -17.44 -19.45
CA SER A 201 0.62 -16.13 -20.10
C SER A 201 -0.73 -15.86 -20.77
N HIS A 202 -1.80 -16.54 -20.36
CA HIS A 202 -3.09 -16.45 -21.03
C HIS A 202 -4.24 -16.70 -20.04
N LEU A 203 -5.31 -15.90 -20.16
CA LEU A 203 -6.50 -16.01 -19.33
C LEU A 203 -7.72 -16.21 -20.23
N ARG A 204 -8.51 -17.24 -19.93
CA ARG A 204 -9.76 -17.52 -20.64
C ARG A 204 -10.88 -17.82 -19.65
N VAL A 205 -11.99 -17.10 -19.78
CA VAL A 205 -13.19 -17.31 -18.98
C VAL A 205 -14.42 -17.22 -19.85
N ALA A 206 -15.22 -18.29 -19.86
CA ALA A 206 -16.42 -18.38 -20.68
C ALA A 206 -17.55 -19.10 -19.96
N LEU A 207 -18.79 -18.79 -20.35
CA LEU A 207 -19.91 -19.68 -20.09
C LEU A 207 -19.92 -20.74 -21.19
N LYS A 208 -20.08 -22.02 -20.82
CA LYS A 208 -19.99 -23.13 -21.75
C LYS A 208 -21.01 -23.00 -22.89
N GLY A 209 -20.52 -23.00 -24.14
CA GLY A 209 -21.36 -22.82 -25.33
C GLY A 209 -21.66 -21.36 -25.71
N HIS A 210 -21.07 -20.40 -25.00
CA HIS A 210 -21.15 -18.97 -25.30
C HIS A 210 -19.78 -18.39 -25.64
N PRO A 211 -19.71 -17.20 -26.27
CA PRO A 211 -18.45 -16.48 -26.45
C PRO A 211 -17.75 -16.23 -25.09
N PRO A 212 -16.42 -16.27 -25.05
CA PRO A 212 -15.68 -15.98 -23.84
C PRO A 212 -15.85 -14.51 -23.43
N VAL A 213 -15.93 -14.28 -22.12
CA VAL A 213 -15.91 -12.92 -21.54
C VAL A 213 -14.49 -12.39 -21.53
N ILE A 214 -13.52 -13.26 -21.26
CA ILE A 214 -12.08 -12.97 -21.30
C ILE A 214 -11.43 -14.07 -22.14
N ASP A 215 -10.60 -13.70 -23.12
CA ASP A 215 -9.81 -14.63 -23.93
C ASP A 215 -8.61 -13.86 -24.50
N GLY A 216 -7.48 -13.89 -23.80
CA GLY A 216 -6.32 -13.12 -24.24
C GLY A 216 -5.05 -13.38 -23.45
N ALA A 217 -3.93 -12.94 -24.03
CA ALA A 217 -2.63 -13.00 -23.38
C ALA A 217 -2.60 -12.07 -22.16
N SER A 218 -2.17 -12.57 -21.01
CA SER A 218 -2.04 -11.77 -19.78
C SER A 218 -0.90 -10.76 -19.93
N PHE A 219 -0.96 -9.65 -19.17
CA PHE A 219 0.08 -8.62 -19.19
C PHE A 219 1.50 -9.19 -18.93
N ALA A 220 1.61 -10.06 -17.93
CA ALA A 220 2.86 -10.75 -17.60
C ALA A 220 2.56 -12.21 -17.19
N GLN A 221 3.62 -12.94 -16.85
CA GLN A 221 3.50 -14.34 -16.47
C GLN A 221 2.76 -14.52 -15.14
N ILE A 222 1.86 -15.50 -15.12
CA ILE A 222 1.07 -15.92 -13.96
C ILE A 222 1.71 -17.17 -13.35
N LYS A 223 1.74 -17.23 -12.02
CA LYS A 223 2.10 -18.44 -11.28
C LYS A 223 0.87 -19.35 -11.22
N THR A 224 0.76 -20.24 -12.19
CA THR A 224 -0.44 -21.05 -12.41
C THR A 224 -0.77 -21.99 -11.25
N GLU A 225 0.24 -22.43 -10.49
CA GLU A 225 0.08 -23.35 -9.36
C GLU A 225 -0.63 -22.72 -8.15
N SER A 226 -0.59 -21.38 -8.03
CA SER A 226 -1.30 -20.64 -6.97
C SER A 226 -2.61 -20.02 -7.46
N SER A 227 -3.02 -20.31 -8.70
CA SER A 227 -4.27 -19.79 -9.26
C SER A 227 -5.46 -20.58 -8.72
N ALA A 228 -6.48 -19.88 -8.24
CA ALA A 228 -7.72 -20.46 -7.76
C ALA A 228 -8.92 -19.71 -8.36
N TRP A 229 -10.04 -20.39 -8.48
CA TRP A 229 -11.29 -19.74 -8.83
C TRP A 229 -12.45 -20.30 -8.02
N VAL A 230 -13.43 -19.46 -7.75
CA VAL A 230 -14.65 -19.79 -7.02
C VAL A 230 -15.87 -19.23 -7.74
N LEU A 231 -17.02 -19.86 -7.49
CA LEU A 231 -18.31 -19.38 -7.97
C LEU A 231 -19.11 -18.84 -6.78
N GLU A 232 -19.12 -17.52 -6.63
CA GLU A 232 -19.85 -16.82 -5.57
C GLU A 232 -21.31 -16.60 -5.95
N ASP A 233 -22.21 -16.83 -4.99
CA ASP A 233 -23.67 -16.66 -5.11
C ASP A 233 -24.30 -17.31 -6.34
N LYS A 234 -23.62 -18.32 -6.92
CA LYS A 234 -24.02 -19.00 -8.16
C LYS A 234 -24.19 -18.04 -9.35
N LYS A 235 -23.50 -16.90 -9.34
CA LYS A 235 -23.62 -15.86 -10.37
C LYS A 235 -22.31 -15.17 -10.72
N VAL A 236 -21.35 -15.10 -9.79
CA VAL A 236 -20.09 -14.37 -9.98
C VAL A 236 -18.94 -15.35 -9.97
N VAL A 237 -18.16 -15.39 -11.04
CA VAL A 237 -16.90 -16.12 -11.07
C VAL A 237 -15.81 -15.20 -10.55
N VAL A 238 -15.11 -15.63 -9.50
CA VAL A 238 -13.98 -14.90 -8.91
C VAL A 238 -12.73 -15.74 -9.13
N ILE A 239 -11.70 -15.13 -9.72
CA ILE A 239 -10.42 -15.77 -10.02
C ILE A 239 -9.35 -14.98 -9.28
N SER A 240 -8.48 -15.68 -8.55
CA SER A 240 -7.31 -15.10 -7.90
C SER A 240 -6.05 -15.83 -8.34
N PHE A 241 -4.98 -15.08 -8.59
CA PHE A 241 -3.69 -15.66 -8.95
C PHE A 241 -2.53 -14.77 -8.52
N GLU A 242 -1.38 -15.39 -8.24
CA GLU A 242 -0.13 -14.66 -8.00
C GLU A 242 0.56 -14.34 -9.33
N LYS A 243 1.15 -13.15 -9.41
CA LYS A 243 2.05 -12.75 -10.48
C LYS A 243 3.37 -13.49 -10.34
N MET A 244 3.99 -13.87 -11.45
CA MET A 244 5.32 -14.44 -11.41
C MET A 244 6.39 -13.40 -11.02
N ASN A 245 6.16 -12.13 -11.40
CA ASN A 245 6.91 -10.97 -10.91
C ASN A 245 6.08 -10.21 -9.86
N GLY A 246 6.40 -10.39 -8.58
CA GLY A 246 5.66 -9.79 -7.45
C GLY A 246 6.00 -8.33 -7.13
N MET A 247 6.65 -7.60 -8.05
CA MET A 247 7.04 -6.19 -7.88
C MET A 247 6.60 -5.35 -9.08
N GLU A 248 5.46 -5.67 -9.70
CA GLU A 248 5.01 -5.00 -10.93
C GLU A 248 3.51 -4.71 -10.93
N TRP A 249 3.16 -3.44 -11.20
CA TRP A 249 1.79 -3.02 -11.44
C TRP A 249 1.40 -3.34 -12.88
N TRP A 250 0.35 -4.14 -13.05
CA TRP A 250 -0.17 -4.46 -14.37
C TRP A 250 -0.97 -3.28 -14.87
N ARG A 251 -0.72 -2.85 -16.11
CA ARG A 251 -1.46 -1.74 -16.73
C ARG A 251 -2.74 -2.20 -17.44
N TYR A 252 -2.89 -3.50 -17.69
CA TYR A 252 -4.11 -4.14 -18.21
C TYR A 252 -4.15 -5.60 -17.71
N LEU A 253 -5.31 -6.26 -17.79
CA LEU A 253 -5.43 -7.68 -17.43
C LEU A 253 -5.02 -8.58 -18.61
N VAL A 254 -5.67 -8.40 -19.76
CA VAL A 254 -5.33 -9.08 -21.02
C VAL A 254 -5.04 -8.08 -22.15
N GLN A 255 -4.22 -8.51 -23.10
CA GLN A 255 -3.79 -7.67 -24.21
C GLN A 255 -4.99 -7.22 -25.07
N GLY A 256 -4.99 -5.93 -25.45
CA GLY A 256 -6.03 -5.33 -26.30
C GLY A 256 -7.08 -4.54 -25.52
N GLU A 257 -7.03 -4.57 -24.19
CA GLU A 257 -7.90 -3.77 -23.33
C GLU A 257 -7.33 -2.38 -23.03
N PRO A 258 -8.17 -1.41 -22.64
CA PRO A 258 -7.72 -0.10 -22.17
C PRO A 258 -6.74 -0.22 -21.01
N GLU A 259 -5.66 0.57 -21.06
CA GLU A 259 -4.66 0.58 -19.99
C GLU A 259 -5.07 1.51 -18.85
N ILE A 260 -4.81 1.11 -17.60
CA ILE A 260 -4.94 1.99 -16.44
C ILE A 260 -3.75 2.94 -16.35
N ASN A 261 -3.98 4.14 -15.82
CA ASN A 261 -2.88 5.04 -15.46
C ASN A 261 -2.23 4.56 -14.16
N THR A 262 -1.13 3.80 -14.30
CA THR A 262 -0.38 3.25 -13.17
C THR A 262 0.29 4.33 -12.29
N LYS A 263 0.43 5.58 -12.76
CA LYS A 263 0.89 6.70 -11.92
C LYS A 263 -0.12 7.08 -10.83
N LYS A 264 -1.41 6.74 -11.04
CA LYS A 264 -2.50 7.03 -10.09
C LYS A 264 -2.85 5.85 -9.17
N VAL A 265 -2.10 4.76 -9.23
CA VAL A 265 -2.25 3.59 -8.34
C VAL A 265 -1.83 3.94 -6.93
N GLN A 266 -2.62 3.49 -5.94
CA GLN A 266 -2.35 3.71 -4.52
C GLN A 266 -1.81 2.42 -3.88
N PRO A 267 -0.51 2.32 -3.57
CA PRO A 267 0.06 1.12 -2.95
C PRO A 267 -0.57 0.84 -1.57
N GLU A 268 -0.73 -0.43 -1.20
CA GLU A 268 -1.38 -0.84 0.05
C GLU A 268 -0.69 -0.29 1.31
N ASN A 269 0.64 -0.12 1.27
CA ASN A 269 1.43 0.47 2.35
C ASN A 269 1.37 2.01 2.39
N SER A 270 0.37 2.63 1.77
CA SER A 270 0.18 4.08 1.74
C SER A 270 0.01 4.71 3.13
N LYS A 271 -0.17 3.90 4.18
CA LYS A 271 0.05 4.33 5.55
C LYS A 271 1.53 4.28 5.89
N LEU A 272 2.14 5.43 5.74
CA LEU A 272 3.48 5.75 6.17
C LEU A 272 3.76 5.45 7.67
N SER A 273 2.73 5.15 8.47
CA SER A 273 2.81 4.63 9.84
C SER A 273 3.26 3.18 9.94
N ASP A 274 3.09 2.39 8.88
CA ASP A 274 3.23 0.93 8.92
C ASP A 274 4.63 0.48 8.45
N LEU A 275 5.42 1.43 7.92
CA LEU A 275 6.82 1.26 7.55
C LEU A 275 7.73 1.44 8.79
N ASP A 276 8.79 0.64 8.87
CA ASP A 276 9.85 0.82 9.87
C ASP A 276 10.56 2.17 9.70
N GLY A 277 11.16 2.71 10.77
CA GLY A 277 11.65 4.10 10.80
C GLY A 277 12.68 4.45 9.72
N GLU A 278 13.49 3.48 9.28
CA GLU A 278 14.51 3.69 8.24
C GLU A 278 13.86 3.73 6.85
N THR A 279 13.03 2.73 6.52
CA THR A 279 12.28 2.69 5.26
C THR A 279 11.31 3.87 5.14
N ARG A 280 10.67 4.26 6.25
CA ARG A 280 9.77 5.42 6.32
C ARG A 280 10.50 6.71 5.97
N SER A 281 11.67 6.96 6.56
CA SER A 281 12.48 8.15 6.28
C SER A 281 12.89 8.20 4.80
N MET A 282 13.22 7.04 4.22
CA MET A 282 13.57 6.94 2.81
C MET A 282 12.38 7.25 1.89
N VAL A 283 11.21 6.68 2.18
CA VAL A 283 9.96 6.92 1.43
C VAL A 283 9.47 8.36 1.61
N GLU A 284 9.57 8.95 2.82
CA GLU A 284 9.25 10.36 3.07
C GLU A 284 10.16 11.28 2.25
N LYS A 285 11.48 11.02 2.22
CA LYS A 285 12.42 11.79 1.40
C LYS A 285 12.05 11.67 -0.08
N MET A 286 11.72 10.46 -0.55
CA MET A 286 11.36 10.24 -1.95
C MET A 286 10.05 10.94 -2.33
N MET A 287 9.04 10.91 -1.46
CA MET A 287 7.79 11.64 -1.65
C MET A 287 7.98 13.16 -1.61
N TYR A 288 8.83 13.67 -0.70
CA TYR A 288 9.18 15.09 -0.64
C TYR A 288 9.90 15.53 -1.92
N ASP A 289 10.91 14.78 -2.36
CA ASP A 289 11.68 15.09 -3.57
C ASP A 289 10.81 15.05 -4.82
N GLN A 290 9.87 14.12 -4.91
CA GLN A 290 8.93 14.04 -6.02
C GLN A 290 7.98 15.25 -6.06
N ARG A 291 7.43 15.65 -4.90
CA ARG A 291 6.60 16.86 -4.79
C ARG A 291 7.38 18.14 -5.09
N GLN A 292 8.65 18.23 -4.65
CA GLN A 292 9.51 19.36 -4.98
C GLN A 292 9.75 19.43 -6.50
N LYS A 293 10.05 18.30 -7.16
CA LYS A 293 10.22 18.26 -8.62
C LYS A 293 8.97 18.68 -9.39
N GLU A 294 7.79 18.22 -8.99
CA GLU A 294 6.51 18.63 -9.59
C GLU A 294 6.27 20.14 -9.45
N LEU A 295 6.67 20.71 -8.31
CA LEU A 295 6.58 22.16 -8.05
C LEU A 295 7.75 22.96 -8.64
N GLY A 296 8.68 22.32 -9.36
CA GLY A 296 9.91 22.95 -9.86
C GLY A 296 10.86 23.45 -8.76
N LEU A 297 10.69 22.96 -7.54
CA LEU A 297 11.49 23.33 -6.36
C LEU A 297 12.68 22.38 -6.17
N PRO A 298 13.76 22.82 -5.48
CA PRO A 298 14.94 22.00 -5.23
C PRO A 298 14.62 20.75 -4.39
N THR A 299 15.13 19.60 -4.82
CA THR A 299 15.09 18.35 -4.04
C THR A 299 15.88 18.46 -2.73
N SER A 300 15.69 17.51 -1.81
CA SER A 300 16.41 17.44 -0.54
C SER A 300 17.94 17.48 -0.71
N GLU A 301 18.47 16.90 -1.79
CA GLU A 301 19.90 16.88 -2.06
C GLU A 301 20.40 18.19 -2.63
N GLU A 302 19.63 18.80 -3.54
CA GLU A 302 19.95 20.11 -4.09
C GLU A 302 19.89 21.19 -3.01
N LYS A 303 18.87 21.12 -2.13
CA LYS A 303 18.75 22.01 -0.97
C LYS A 303 19.91 21.86 0.00
N LYS A 304 20.33 20.62 0.31
CA LYS A 304 21.54 20.38 1.11
C LYS A 304 22.80 20.93 0.45
N LYS A 305 22.96 20.77 -0.86
CA LYS A 305 24.10 21.34 -1.61
C LYS A 305 24.07 22.88 -1.54
N GLN A 306 22.91 23.50 -1.72
CA GLN A 306 22.73 24.94 -1.61
C GLN A 306 23.05 25.44 -0.19
N ASP A 307 22.60 24.73 0.85
CA ASP A 307 22.88 25.10 2.25
C ASP A 307 24.37 24.98 2.60
N ILE A 308 25.05 23.94 2.12
CA ILE A 308 26.49 23.75 2.30
C ILE A 308 27.25 24.86 1.57
N LEU A 309 26.89 25.15 0.32
CA LEU A 309 27.49 26.20 -0.47
C LEU A 309 27.29 27.57 0.19
N LYS A 310 26.09 27.85 0.68
CA LYS A 310 25.76 29.11 1.38
C LYS A 310 26.60 29.28 2.64
N LYS A 311 26.74 28.23 3.47
CA LYS A 311 27.63 28.25 4.64
C LYS A 311 29.09 28.46 4.26
N PHE A 312 29.53 27.86 3.15
CA PHE A 312 30.89 28.04 2.64
C PHE A 312 31.15 29.48 2.19
N MET A 313 30.20 30.10 1.49
CA MET A 313 30.27 31.51 1.08
C MET A 313 30.26 32.47 2.29
N GLU A 314 29.45 32.18 3.32
CA GLU A 314 29.41 32.95 4.56
C GLU A 314 30.71 32.84 5.38
N GLN A 315 31.37 31.68 5.35
CA GLN A 315 32.65 31.45 6.04
C GLN A 315 33.85 31.98 5.26
N HIS A 316 33.70 32.22 3.96
CA HIS A 316 34.75 32.75 3.08
C HIS A 316 34.28 33.99 2.32
N PRO A 317 33.97 35.10 3.02
CA PRO A 317 33.49 36.34 2.40
C PRO A 317 34.54 37.03 1.50
N GLU A 318 35.80 36.60 1.56
CA GLU A 318 36.89 37.10 0.72
C GLU A 318 36.95 36.43 -0.68
N MET A 319 36.21 35.33 -0.90
CA MET A 319 36.10 34.69 -2.21
C MET A 319 34.89 35.25 -2.98
N ASP A 320 35.12 35.73 -4.20
CA ASP A 320 34.07 36.18 -5.13
C ASP A 320 33.52 34.99 -5.94
N PHE A 321 32.27 34.64 -5.67
CA PHE A 321 31.56 33.53 -6.34
C PHE A 321 30.67 34.02 -7.50
N SER A 322 30.71 35.31 -7.86
CA SER A 322 29.87 35.88 -8.92
C SER A 322 30.10 35.29 -10.32
N GLN A 323 31.27 34.68 -10.54
CA GLN A 323 31.66 34.00 -11.79
C GLN A 323 31.59 32.46 -11.71
N ALA A 324 31.16 31.90 -10.58
CA ALA A 324 31.14 30.45 -10.39
C ALA A 324 29.93 29.82 -11.11
N LYS A 325 30.20 28.83 -11.97
CA LYS A 325 29.16 28.00 -12.59
C LYS A 325 28.81 26.84 -11.65
N PHE A 326 27.62 26.88 -11.10
CA PHE A 326 27.05 25.79 -10.32
C PHE A 326 26.16 24.96 -11.26
N SER A 327 26.67 23.81 -11.70
CA SER A 327 25.93 22.82 -12.49
C SER A 327 25.69 21.56 -11.67
#